data_AF-A0A1H7XMU4-F1
#
_entry.id   AF-A0A1H7XMU4-F1
#
_cell.length_a   1.000
_cell.length_b   1.000
_cell.length_c   1.000
_cell.angle_alpha   90.00
_cell.angle_beta   90.00
_cell.angle_gamma   90.00
#
_symmetry.space_group_name_H-M   'P 1'
#
loop_
_entity.id
_entity.type
_entity.pdbx_description
1 polymer ?
#
loop_
_entity_poly.entity_id
_entity_poly.type
_entity_poly.pdbx_seq_one_letter_code
_entity_poly.pdbx_strand_id
1 'polypeptide(L)'
;MDTQGQAAATLRPAIDTRHALPQRTTAPQSWMVRIVDARYYWPDLHDPAGHQLLLAVTRPRVRFDVTGMVQWGFFSLKLTLPLLRGAEQSKDHITVELKMPPNASAKKPSVALSATEIRLNWGNLVEVLSVHDLLRLYGHTHTLPSKVCHVGRTPRPPVIDGYDTLLLGIDTEVQVNCAEGDPADRADDPDVLRGERTEMIEAALIRYFEGSAPRHRSDGERQARSARLLAIQAANHLVQYTIDLALPGCGHYQQLCSAFVTAAERHLLSCFIADGQVQVASMPFQPG
;
A
#
# COMPACT_ATOMS: atom_id res chain seq x y z
N MET A 1 -72.20 -19.81 -2.63
CA MET A 1 -71.24 -18.82 -2.10
C MET A 1 -70.22 -19.62 -1.33
N ASP A 2 -69.10 -19.99 -1.96
CA ASP A 2 -67.99 -20.66 -1.29
C ASP A 2 -66.69 -20.00 -1.77
N THR A 3 -66.15 -19.14 -0.92
CA THR A 3 -64.84 -18.49 -1.09
C THR A 3 -63.81 -19.35 -0.38
N GLN A 4 -63.06 -20.15 -1.13
CA GLN A 4 -61.85 -20.80 -0.63
C GLN A 4 -60.67 -19.81 -0.68
N GLY A 5 -60.18 -19.45 0.50
CA GLY A 5 -59.00 -18.62 0.70
C GLY A 5 -57.73 -19.37 0.33
N GLN A 6 -56.99 -18.83 -0.63
CA GLN A 6 -55.70 -19.34 -1.07
C GLN A 6 -54.61 -18.63 -0.24
N ALA A 7 -54.01 -19.36 0.70
CA ALA A 7 -52.91 -18.86 1.51
C ALA A 7 -51.65 -18.68 0.64
N ALA A 8 -51.16 -17.44 0.57
CA ALA A 8 -49.90 -17.12 -0.07
C ALA A 8 -48.75 -17.74 0.71
N ALA A 9 -48.09 -18.74 0.12
CA ALA A 9 -46.86 -19.30 0.65
C ALA A 9 -45.75 -18.25 0.54
N THR A 10 -45.34 -17.70 1.68
CA THR A 10 -44.16 -16.82 1.79
C THR A 10 -42.92 -17.62 1.39
N LEU A 11 -42.45 -17.39 0.16
CA LEU A 11 -41.16 -17.88 -0.34
C LEU A 11 -40.05 -17.33 0.55
N ARG A 12 -39.47 -18.20 1.40
CA ARG A 12 -38.21 -17.90 2.09
C ARG A 12 -37.12 -17.80 1.02
N PRO A 13 -36.33 -16.72 0.96
CA PRO A 13 -35.21 -16.64 0.04
C PRO A 13 -34.23 -17.75 0.37
N ALA A 14 -33.86 -18.54 -0.63
CA ALA A 14 -32.82 -19.54 -0.51
C ALA A 14 -31.50 -18.82 -0.20
N ILE A 15 -31.01 -18.96 1.04
CA ILE A 15 -29.68 -18.51 1.42
C ILE A 15 -28.70 -19.38 0.64
N ASP A 16 -27.98 -18.78 -0.30
CA ASP A 16 -26.95 -19.46 -1.06
C ASP A 16 -25.81 -19.87 -0.11
N THR A 17 -25.81 -21.13 0.34
CA THR A 17 -24.87 -21.69 1.31
C THR A 17 -23.45 -21.83 0.76
N ARG A 18 -23.20 -21.45 -0.50
CA ARG A 18 -21.88 -21.56 -1.17
C ARG A 18 -20.83 -20.56 -0.67
N HIS A 19 -21.19 -19.67 0.26
CA HIS A 19 -20.29 -18.65 0.81
C HIS A 19 -20.11 -18.71 2.34
N ALA A 20 -20.69 -19.70 3.02
CA ALA A 20 -20.52 -19.83 4.46
C ALA A 20 -19.08 -20.24 4.79
N LEU A 21 -18.33 -19.31 5.38
CA LEU A 21 -17.02 -19.61 5.96
C LEU A 21 -17.18 -20.43 7.24
N PRO A 22 -16.27 -21.37 7.54
CA PRO A 22 -16.31 -22.10 8.80
C PRO A 22 -16.13 -21.12 9.97
N GLN A 23 -16.93 -21.29 11.02
CA GLN A 23 -16.82 -20.48 12.22
C GLN A 23 -15.45 -20.68 12.86
N ARG A 24 -14.68 -19.60 13.02
CA ARG A 24 -13.31 -19.59 13.54
C ARG A 24 -13.26 -19.46 15.05
N THR A 25 -14.26 -18.83 15.66
CA THR A 25 -14.38 -18.63 17.11
C THR A 25 -15.83 -18.36 17.49
N THR A 26 -16.14 -18.49 18.78
CA THR A 26 -17.41 -18.00 19.36
C THR A 26 -17.23 -16.72 20.20
N ALA A 27 -15.99 -16.40 20.57
CA ALA A 27 -15.67 -15.20 21.34
C ALA A 27 -15.48 -13.97 20.44
N PRO A 28 -15.92 -12.78 20.86
CA PRO A 28 -15.66 -11.54 20.13
C PRO A 28 -14.16 -11.29 19.92
N GLN A 29 -13.80 -10.88 18.70
CA GLN A 29 -12.43 -10.53 18.35
C GLN A 29 -12.26 -9.03 18.09
N SER A 30 -11.07 -8.54 18.42
CA SER A 30 -10.54 -7.29 17.87
C SER A 30 -9.14 -7.48 17.32
N TRP A 31 -8.78 -6.78 16.25
CA TRP A 31 -7.46 -6.94 15.62
C TRP A 31 -6.64 -5.65 15.68
N MET A 32 -5.32 -5.81 15.81
CA MET A 32 -4.34 -4.76 15.59
C MET A 32 -3.48 -5.15 14.39
N VAL A 33 -3.54 -4.36 13.32
CA VAL A 33 -2.81 -4.58 12.08
C VAL A 33 -1.62 -3.64 12.04
N ARG A 34 -0.42 -4.17 11.82
CA ARG A 34 0.82 -3.41 11.63
C ARG A 34 1.46 -3.77 10.30
N ILE A 35 2.14 -2.81 9.70
CA ILE A 35 2.99 -3.08 8.53
C ILE A 35 4.35 -3.52 9.02
N VAL A 36 4.79 -4.71 8.58
CA VAL A 36 6.10 -5.27 8.93
C VAL A 36 7.15 -5.01 7.87
N ASP A 37 6.74 -4.93 6.60
CA ASP A 37 7.60 -4.56 5.48
C ASP A 37 6.81 -3.76 4.44
N ALA A 38 7.49 -2.82 3.79
CA ALA A 38 6.92 -1.97 2.77
C ALA A 38 7.97 -1.65 1.69
N ARG A 39 7.67 -1.96 0.43
CA ARG A 39 8.62 -1.80 -0.67
C ARG A 39 7.96 -1.24 -1.92
N TYR A 40 8.69 -0.38 -2.61
CA TYR A 40 8.30 0.17 -3.90
C TYR A 40 8.87 -0.68 -5.04
N TYR A 41 8.05 -0.92 -6.05
CA TYR A 41 8.38 -1.65 -7.26
C TYR A 41 7.94 -0.87 -8.49
N TRP A 42 8.65 -1.09 -9.59
CA TRP A 42 8.15 -0.72 -10.91
C TRP A 42 7.07 -1.73 -11.32
N PRO A 43 5.94 -1.27 -11.93
CA PRO A 43 4.84 -2.16 -12.31
C PRO A 43 5.27 -3.36 -13.16
N ASP A 44 6.25 -3.19 -14.03
CA ASP A 44 6.72 -4.23 -14.96
C ASP A 44 7.64 -5.27 -14.30
N LEU A 45 8.13 -5.00 -13.09
CA LEU A 45 9.16 -5.80 -12.41
C LEU A 45 8.63 -6.58 -11.20
N HIS A 46 7.33 -6.49 -10.90
CA HIS A 46 6.75 -7.12 -9.73
C HIS A 46 5.93 -8.35 -10.11
N ASP A 47 6.40 -9.52 -9.67
CA ASP A 47 5.58 -10.72 -9.59
C ASP A 47 4.95 -10.77 -8.18
N PRO A 48 3.62 -10.59 -8.05
CA PRO A 48 2.98 -10.59 -6.74
C PRO A 48 3.05 -11.99 -6.13
N ALA A 49 3.98 -12.19 -5.20
CA ALA A 49 4.04 -13.42 -4.41
C ALA A 49 3.00 -13.37 -3.27
N GLY A 50 2.00 -14.25 -3.34
CA GLY A 50 1.12 -14.58 -2.19
C GLY A 50 0.07 -13.52 -1.83
N HIS A 51 -0.06 -13.24 -0.53
CA HIS A 51 -1.12 -12.41 0.07
C HIS A 51 -0.72 -10.96 0.32
N GLN A 52 0.33 -10.48 -0.35
CA GLN A 52 0.79 -9.09 -0.24
C GLN A 52 -0.31 -8.12 -0.72
N LEU A 53 -0.50 -7.04 0.01
CA LEU A 53 -1.40 -5.97 -0.40
C LEU A 53 -0.62 -4.95 -1.21
N LEU A 54 -1.16 -4.52 -2.36
CA LEU A 54 -0.48 -3.58 -3.24
C LEU A 54 -1.26 -2.26 -3.33
N LEU A 55 -0.53 -1.15 -3.30
CA LEU A 55 -1.05 0.18 -3.51
C LEU A 55 -0.42 0.74 -4.78
N ALA A 56 -1.23 1.09 -5.77
CA ALA A 56 -0.73 1.90 -6.89
C ALA A 56 -0.57 3.34 -6.40
N VAL A 57 0.65 3.83 -6.45
CA VAL A 57 1.03 5.14 -5.93
C VAL A 57 1.65 5.97 -7.04
N THR A 58 1.22 7.22 -7.14
CA THR A 58 1.68 8.16 -8.13
C THR A 58 2.56 9.22 -7.50
N ARG A 59 3.61 9.61 -8.23
CA ARG A 59 4.52 10.70 -7.85
C ARG A 59 4.78 11.58 -9.07
N PRO A 60 5.05 12.88 -8.90
CA PRO A 60 5.45 13.72 -10.02
C PRO A 60 6.59 13.05 -10.79
N ARG A 61 6.51 13.04 -12.11
CA ARG A 61 7.55 12.41 -12.93
C ARG A 61 8.88 13.07 -12.64
N VAL A 62 9.91 12.31 -12.30
CA VAL A 62 11.27 12.84 -12.10
C VAL A 62 12.24 12.11 -13.02
N ARG A 63 13.06 12.86 -13.75
CA ARG A 63 14.14 12.31 -14.58
C ARG A 63 15.44 13.05 -14.29
N PHE A 64 16.58 12.44 -14.55
CA PHE A 64 17.84 13.18 -14.54
C PHE A 64 17.93 14.06 -15.79
N ASP A 65 18.40 15.30 -15.63
CA ASP A 65 18.76 16.14 -16.77
C ASP A 65 20.15 15.72 -17.27
N VAL A 66 20.20 14.86 -18.28
CA VAL A 66 21.47 14.37 -18.86
C VAL A 66 22.32 15.46 -19.51
N THR A 67 21.74 16.63 -19.79
CA THR A 67 22.45 17.81 -20.32
C THR A 67 22.94 18.73 -19.20
N GLY A 68 22.44 18.53 -17.98
CA GLY A 68 22.78 19.33 -16.82
C GLY A 68 24.16 18.97 -16.26
N MET A 69 24.71 19.87 -15.44
CA MET A 69 26.01 19.68 -14.82
C MET A 69 25.91 18.88 -13.53
N VAL A 70 26.68 17.79 -13.44
CA VAL A 70 26.90 17.05 -12.19
C VAL A 70 27.99 17.73 -11.38
N GLN A 71 27.74 18.01 -10.10
CA GLN A 71 28.69 18.69 -9.22
C GLN A 71 29.02 17.85 -7.99
N TRP A 72 30.24 18.00 -7.50
CA TRP A 72 30.70 17.38 -6.27
C TRP A 72 31.06 18.43 -5.22
N GLY A 73 30.75 18.13 -3.96
CA GLY A 73 31.31 18.85 -2.82
C GLY A 73 32.83 18.72 -2.78
N PHE A 74 33.51 19.79 -2.36
CA PHE A 74 34.97 19.90 -2.42
C PHE A 74 35.72 18.91 -1.48
N PHE A 75 35.07 18.44 -0.41
CA PHE A 75 35.67 17.52 0.58
C PHE A 75 34.74 16.39 1.04
N SER A 76 33.69 16.11 0.28
CA SER A 76 32.69 15.13 0.69
C SER A 76 32.14 14.35 -0.50
N LEU A 77 31.45 13.26 -0.20
CA LEU A 77 30.67 12.52 -1.17
C LEU A 77 29.29 13.15 -1.41
N LYS A 78 29.19 14.49 -1.23
CA LYS A 78 28.01 15.24 -1.60
C LYS A 78 27.97 15.40 -3.11
N LEU A 79 26.96 14.80 -3.72
CA LEU A 79 26.73 14.78 -5.16
C LEU A 79 25.47 15.59 -5.46
N THR A 80 25.62 16.64 -6.27
CA THR A 80 24.50 17.41 -6.80
C THR A 80 24.18 16.94 -8.21
N LEU A 81 22.95 16.47 -8.40
CA LEU A 81 22.43 15.93 -9.65
C LEU A 81 21.35 16.84 -10.20
N PRO A 82 21.39 17.17 -11.50
CA PRO A 82 20.35 17.96 -12.13
C PRO A 82 19.14 17.06 -12.45
N LEU A 83 17.94 17.60 -12.23
CA LEU A 83 16.66 16.89 -12.38
C LEU A 83 15.71 17.65 -13.31
N LEU A 84 14.81 16.91 -13.95
CA LEU A 84 13.63 17.40 -14.65
C LEU A 84 12.39 16.88 -13.93
N ARG A 85 11.45 17.77 -13.58
CA ARG A 85 10.24 17.42 -12.82
C ARG A 85 8.96 17.72 -13.59
N GLY A 86 8.02 16.78 -13.51
CA GLY A 86 6.66 16.88 -14.06
C GLY A 86 6.60 16.74 -15.59
N ALA A 87 5.41 16.96 -16.14
CA ALA A 87 5.18 16.95 -17.59
C ALA A 87 5.97 18.05 -18.32
N GLU A 88 6.06 19.23 -17.70
CA GLU A 88 6.76 20.41 -18.25
C GLU A 88 8.29 20.33 -18.19
N GLN A 89 8.83 19.25 -17.60
CA GLN A 89 10.27 19.06 -17.43
C GLN A 89 10.97 20.26 -16.76
N SER A 90 10.34 20.84 -15.73
CA SER A 90 10.91 21.96 -14.99
C SER A 90 12.28 21.57 -14.42
N LYS A 91 13.30 22.38 -14.71
CA LYS A 91 14.67 22.15 -14.22
C LYS A 91 14.73 22.30 -12.70
N ASP A 92 15.39 21.35 -12.06
CA ASP A 92 15.60 21.30 -10.62
C ASP A 92 16.95 20.61 -10.34
N HIS A 93 17.30 20.45 -9.07
CA HIS A 93 18.45 19.66 -8.65
C HIS A 93 18.17 18.93 -7.34
N ILE A 94 18.97 17.92 -7.07
CA ILE A 94 19.02 17.24 -5.78
C ILE A 94 20.47 17.14 -5.33
N THR A 95 20.71 17.39 -4.05
CA THR A 95 22.01 17.13 -3.42
C THR A 95 21.85 15.95 -2.47
N VAL A 96 22.60 14.89 -2.71
CA VAL A 96 22.64 13.69 -1.85
C VAL A 96 24.03 13.49 -1.28
N GLU A 97 24.11 12.94 -0.07
CA GLU A 97 25.37 12.54 0.53
C GLU A 97 25.55 11.03 0.38
N LEU A 98 26.46 10.61 -0.51
CA LEU A 98 26.71 9.19 -0.76
C LEU A 98 27.54 8.60 0.37
N LYS A 99 27.27 7.33 0.68
CA LYS A 99 28.10 6.51 1.58
C LYS A 99 28.96 5.59 0.72
N MET A 100 30.26 5.56 0.99
CA MET A 100 31.18 4.66 0.28
C MET A 100 30.84 3.21 0.66
N PRO A 101 30.58 2.31 -0.32
CA PRO A 101 30.37 0.90 -0.04
C PRO A 101 31.63 0.25 0.54
N PRO A 102 31.51 -0.78 1.40
CA PRO A 102 32.66 -1.41 2.06
C PRO A 102 33.63 -2.09 1.08
N ASN A 103 33.13 -2.51 -0.09
CA ASN A 103 33.93 -3.22 -1.10
C ASN A 103 34.46 -2.30 -2.22
N ALA A 104 34.27 -0.98 -2.12
CA ALA A 104 34.70 -0.02 -3.13
C ALA A 104 36.24 0.11 -3.17
N SER A 105 36.82 0.09 -4.37
CA SER A 105 38.26 0.36 -4.57
C SER A 105 38.57 1.84 -4.82
N ALA A 106 37.58 2.65 -5.21
CA ALA A 106 37.71 4.09 -5.39
C ALA A 106 37.09 4.87 -4.22
N LYS A 107 37.78 5.93 -3.75
CA LYS A 107 37.26 6.84 -2.71
C LYS A 107 36.09 7.70 -3.19
N LYS A 108 35.93 7.85 -4.50
CA LYS A 108 34.91 8.68 -5.14
C LYS A 108 34.49 8.00 -6.45
N PRO A 109 33.20 7.79 -6.71
CA PRO A 109 32.77 7.08 -7.90
C PRO A 109 32.81 7.99 -9.13
N SER A 110 33.03 7.40 -10.29
CA SER A 110 32.66 8.05 -11.55
C SER A 110 31.15 7.94 -11.76
N VAL A 111 30.54 8.98 -12.32
CA VAL A 111 29.08 9.11 -12.45
C VAL A 111 28.72 9.10 -13.94
N ALA A 112 27.78 8.24 -14.30
CA ALA A 112 27.10 8.30 -15.60
C ALA A 112 25.59 8.39 -15.37
N LEU A 113 24.93 9.30 -16.09
CA LEU A 113 23.49 9.52 -16.00
C LEU A 113 22.80 9.05 -17.27
N SER A 114 21.67 8.36 -17.10
CA SER A 114 20.61 8.25 -18.10
C SER A 114 19.40 9.05 -17.61
N ALA A 115 18.33 9.14 -18.40
CA ALA A 115 17.13 9.86 -17.95
C ALA A 115 16.49 9.26 -16.68
N THR A 116 16.62 7.94 -16.47
CA THR A 116 15.93 7.22 -15.38
C THR A 116 16.87 6.67 -14.32
N GLU A 117 18.17 6.54 -14.63
CA GLU A 117 19.12 5.83 -13.80
C GLU A 117 20.43 6.61 -13.65
N ILE A 118 21.07 6.41 -12.50
CA ILE A 118 22.45 6.83 -12.24
C ILE A 118 23.30 5.58 -12.05
N ARG A 119 24.46 5.57 -12.72
CA ARG A 119 25.49 4.55 -12.54
C ARG A 119 26.63 5.17 -11.75
N LEU A 120 26.90 4.63 -10.57
CA LEU A 120 28.00 5.00 -9.70
C LEU A 120 29.07 3.90 -9.79
N ASN A 121 30.18 4.19 -10.46
CA ASN A 121 31.28 3.24 -10.59
C ASN A 121 32.37 3.55 -9.55
N TRP A 122 32.44 2.70 -8.52
CA TRP A 122 33.39 2.73 -7.41
C TRP A 122 34.66 1.92 -7.68
N GLY A 123 34.97 1.63 -8.95
CA GLY A 123 36.13 0.86 -9.40
C GLY A 123 35.77 -0.61 -9.63
N ASN A 124 35.89 -1.45 -8.61
CA ASN A 124 35.52 -2.87 -8.65
C ASN A 124 34.03 -3.14 -8.37
N LEU A 125 33.26 -2.09 -8.05
CA LEU A 125 31.83 -2.16 -7.78
C LEU A 125 31.11 -1.10 -8.62
N VAL A 126 30.03 -1.50 -9.28
CA VAL A 126 29.15 -0.60 -10.02
C VAL A 126 27.76 -0.69 -9.41
N GLU A 127 27.28 0.42 -8.86
CA GLU A 127 25.90 0.55 -8.39
C GLU A 127 25.07 1.23 -9.48
N VAL A 128 23.87 0.69 -9.72
CA VAL A 128 22.88 1.29 -10.63
C VAL A 128 21.64 1.56 -9.80
N LEU A 129 21.24 2.82 -9.75
CA LEU A 129 20.06 3.26 -8.99
C LEU A 129 19.10 3.95 -9.95
N SER A 130 17.81 3.66 -9.83
CA SER A 130 16.81 4.52 -10.47
C SER A 130 16.76 5.88 -9.75
N VAL A 131 16.20 6.88 -10.42
CA VAL A 131 15.92 8.18 -9.80
C VAL A 131 15.06 8.05 -8.54
N HIS A 132 14.11 7.10 -8.52
CA HIS A 132 13.27 6.85 -7.34
C HIS A 132 14.03 6.12 -6.24
N ASP A 133 14.97 5.22 -6.55
CA ASP A 133 15.84 4.61 -5.54
C ASP A 133 16.70 5.67 -4.86
N LEU A 134 17.28 6.58 -5.64
CA LEU A 134 18.10 7.67 -5.10
C LEU A 134 17.28 8.60 -4.19
N LEU A 135 16.09 9.00 -4.64
CA LEU A 135 15.17 9.82 -3.84
C LEU A 135 14.70 9.08 -2.58
N ARG A 136 14.51 7.76 -2.64
CA ARG A 136 14.08 6.97 -1.49
C ARG A 136 15.18 6.83 -0.44
N LEU A 137 16.39 6.51 -0.87
CA LEU A 137 17.50 6.10 0.00
C LEU A 137 18.27 7.26 0.62
N TYR A 138 18.37 8.40 -0.07
CA TYR A 138 19.21 9.51 0.36
C TYR A 138 18.39 10.73 0.79
N GLY A 139 18.84 11.36 1.89
CA GLY A 139 18.27 12.61 2.40
C GLY A 139 18.25 13.71 1.35
N HIS A 140 17.08 14.31 1.15
CA HIS A 140 16.88 15.44 0.25
C HIS A 140 15.80 16.40 0.74
N THR A 141 15.80 17.61 0.20
CA THR A 141 14.86 18.68 0.57
C THR A 141 13.49 18.55 -0.08
N HIS A 142 13.36 17.72 -1.13
CA HIS A 142 12.10 17.54 -1.85
C HIS A 142 11.07 16.79 -1.01
N THR A 143 9.95 17.41 -0.67
CA THR A 143 8.81 16.75 -0.03
C THR A 143 7.76 16.41 -1.08
N LEU A 144 7.86 15.21 -1.65
CA LEU A 144 6.94 14.73 -2.67
C LEU A 144 6.16 13.54 -2.09
N PRO A 145 4.92 13.75 -1.59
CA PRO A 145 4.13 12.66 -1.04
C PRO A 145 3.74 11.67 -2.16
N SER A 146 3.70 10.40 -1.81
CA SER A 146 3.21 9.34 -2.68
C SER A 146 1.68 9.32 -2.64
N LYS A 147 1.04 9.64 -3.77
CA LYS A 147 -0.42 9.70 -3.86
C LYS A 147 -0.99 8.35 -4.24
N VAL A 148 -1.65 7.70 -3.29
CA VAL A 148 -2.40 6.46 -3.50
C VAL A 148 -3.55 6.74 -4.45
N CYS A 149 -3.58 6.03 -5.57
CA CYS A 149 -4.63 6.13 -6.59
C CYS A 149 -5.49 4.88 -6.65
N HIS A 150 -4.96 3.73 -6.22
CA HIS A 150 -5.68 2.47 -6.19
C HIS A 150 -5.07 1.52 -5.16
N VAL A 151 -5.90 0.68 -4.54
CA VAL A 151 -5.53 -0.34 -3.55
C VAL A 151 -6.05 -1.69 -4.02
N GLY A 152 -5.24 -2.75 -3.98
CA GLY A 152 -5.73 -4.10 -4.23
C GLY A 152 -4.63 -5.15 -4.31
N ARG A 153 -5.00 -6.41 -4.52
CA ARG A 153 -4.03 -7.52 -4.70
C ARG A 153 -3.40 -7.56 -6.09
N THR A 154 -4.11 -7.09 -7.09
CA THR A 154 -3.67 -7.03 -8.50
C THR A 154 -3.98 -5.66 -9.08
N PRO A 155 -3.41 -4.58 -8.49
CA PRO A 155 -3.72 -3.25 -8.92
C PRO A 155 -3.31 -3.10 -10.38
N ARG A 156 -4.24 -2.65 -11.22
CA ARG A 156 -3.89 -2.12 -12.53
C ARG A 156 -3.64 -0.64 -12.34
N PRO A 157 -2.36 -0.21 -12.20
CA PRO A 157 -2.06 1.19 -11.97
C PRO A 157 -2.65 2.04 -13.11
N PRO A 158 -3.40 3.11 -12.82
CA PRO A 158 -3.82 4.03 -13.85
C PRO A 158 -2.60 4.72 -14.44
N VAL A 159 -2.57 4.88 -15.76
CA VAL A 159 -1.57 5.72 -16.42
C VAL A 159 -2.02 7.17 -16.26
N ILE A 160 -1.28 7.96 -15.47
CA ILE A 160 -1.55 9.38 -15.26
C ILE A 160 -0.44 10.19 -15.92
N ASP A 161 -0.80 11.06 -16.87
CA ASP A 161 0.17 11.87 -17.58
C ASP A 161 0.91 12.85 -16.64
N GLY A 162 2.23 13.01 -16.85
CA GLY A 162 3.09 13.80 -15.97
C GLY A 162 3.47 13.16 -14.63
N TYR A 163 3.01 11.94 -14.36
CA TYR A 163 3.32 11.18 -13.14
C TYR A 163 4.04 9.87 -13.46
N ASP A 164 4.88 9.44 -12.54
CA ASP A 164 5.36 8.06 -12.46
C ASP A 164 4.41 7.28 -11.55
N THR A 165 4.09 6.06 -11.96
CA THR A 165 3.28 5.15 -11.14
C THR A 165 4.15 3.99 -10.68
N LEU A 166 4.19 3.81 -9.36
CA LEU A 166 4.91 2.73 -8.69
C LEU A 166 3.89 1.83 -8.00
N LEU A 167 4.29 0.60 -7.72
CA LEU A 167 3.56 -0.31 -6.85
C LEU A 167 4.22 -0.28 -5.47
N LEU A 168 3.46 0.07 -4.43
CA LEU A 168 3.87 -0.10 -3.04
C LEU A 168 3.29 -1.41 -2.54
N GLY A 169 4.13 -2.42 -2.39
CA GLY A 169 3.77 -3.66 -1.71
C GLY A 169 3.94 -3.53 -0.22
N ILE A 170 2.93 -3.95 0.54
CA ILE A 170 2.94 -3.94 2.00
C ILE A 170 2.62 -5.32 2.56
N ASP A 171 3.46 -5.75 3.47
CA ASP A 171 3.28 -6.96 4.26
C ASP A 171 2.73 -6.59 5.63
N THR A 172 1.68 -7.29 6.05
CA THR A 172 0.94 -6.97 7.27
C THR A 172 1.06 -8.09 8.29
N GLU A 173 1.25 -7.72 9.55
CA GLU A 173 1.05 -8.59 10.70
C GLU A 173 -0.28 -8.24 11.37
N VAL A 174 -1.03 -9.27 11.76
CA VAL A 174 -2.33 -9.11 12.43
C VAL A 174 -2.25 -9.76 13.80
N GLN A 175 -2.30 -8.94 14.83
CA GLN A 175 -2.42 -9.38 16.21
C GLN A 175 -3.91 -9.48 16.58
N VAL A 176 -4.36 -10.68 16.93
CA VAL A 176 -5.73 -10.94 17.35
C VAL A 176 -5.85 -10.88 18.87
N ASN A 177 -6.80 -10.08 19.36
CA ASN A 177 -7.23 -10.08 20.75
C ASN A 177 -8.59 -10.79 20.84
N CYS A 178 -8.55 -11.98 21.44
CA CYS A 178 -9.69 -12.88 21.58
C CYS A 178 -9.50 -13.71 22.86
N ALA A 179 -10.58 -13.97 23.60
CA ALA A 179 -10.53 -14.81 24.80
C ALA A 179 -10.13 -16.28 24.51
N GLU A 180 -10.38 -16.75 23.28
CA GLU A 180 -10.02 -18.10 22.82
C GLU A 180 -8.62 -18.17 22.18
N GLY A 181 -7.87 -17.07 22.12
CA GLY A 181 -6.59 -16.99 21.39
C GLY A 181 -6.74 -16.69 19.90
N ASP A 182 -5.64 -16.71 19.16
CA ASP A 182 -5.63 -16.48 17.71
C ASP A 182 -6.11 -17.74 16.97
N PRO A 183 -7.18 -17.69 16.14
CA PRO A 183 -7.61 -18.84 15.34
C PRO A 183 -6.53 -19.41 14.40
N ALA A 184 -5.51 -18.61 14.04
CA ALA A 184 -4.39 -19.04 13.22
C ALA A 184 -3.58 -20.16 13.88
N ASP A 185 -3.50 -20.19 15.21
CA ASP A 185 -2.73 -21.19 15.97
C ASP A 185 -3.34 -22.60 15.87
N ARG A 186 -4.61 -22.68 15.46
CA ARG A 186 -5.39 -23.92 15.33
C ARG A 186 -5.96 -24.13 13.93
N ALA A 187 -5.58 -23.32 12.95
CA ALA A 187 -6.13 -23.39 11.60
C ALA A 187 -5.48 -24.53 10.81
N ASP A 188 -6.31 -25.38 10.20
CA ASP A 188 -5.82 -26.42 9.26
C ASP A 188 -5.16 -25.80 8.02
N ASP A 189 -5.60 -24.61 7.62
CA ASP A 189 -5.06 -23.84 6.50
C ASP A 189 -4.86 -22.36 6.93
N PRO A 190 -3.66 -21.97 7.38
CA PRO A 190 -3.37 -20.61 7.83
C PRO A 190 -3.37 -19.59 6.67
N ASP A 191 -3.19 -20.02 5.43
CA ASP A 191 -3.16 -19.12 4.27
C ASP A 191 -4.58 -18.66 3.89
N VAL A 192 -5.60 -19.52 4.05
CA VAL A 192 -7.00 -19.10 3.92
C VAL A 192 -7.34 -18.00 4.92
N LEU A 193 -6.94 -18.16 6.19
CA LEU A 193 -7.20 -17.15 7.23
C LEU A 193 -6.41 -15.85 6.97
N ARG A 194 -5.17 -15.95 6.49
CA ARG A 194 -4.38 -14.81 6.04
C ARG A 194 -5.10 -14.08 4.89
N GLY A 195 -5.64 -14.81 3.91
CA GLY A 195 -6.46 -14.26 2.84
C GLY A 195 -7.69 -13.51 3.34
N GLU A 196 -8.42 -14.06 4.30
CA GLU A 196 -9.57 -13.39 4.94
C GLU A 196 -9.15 -12.09 5.63
N ARG A 197 -8.05 -12.10 6.38
CA ARG A 197 -7.50 -10.90 7.05
C ARG A 197 -7.07 -9.82 6.06
N THR A 198 -6.34 -10.21 5.01
CA THR A 198 -5.92 -9.29 3.94
C THR A 198 -7.12 -8.67 3.24
N GLU A 199 -8.22 -9.42 3.01
CA GLU A 199 -9.46 -8.89 2.43
C GLU A 199 -10.10 -7.80 3.29
N MET A 200 -10.10 -7.96 4.60
CA MET A 200 -10.60 -6.95 5.55
C MET A 200 -9.73 -5.68 5.51
N ILE A 201 -8.41 -5.85 5.53
CA ILE A 201 -7.44 -4.74 5.46
C ILE A 201 -7.56 -4.00 4.13
N GLU A 202 -7.63 -4.73 3.01
CA GLU A 202 -7.81 -4.17 1.67
C GLU A 202 -9.08 -3.32 1.62
N ALA A 203 -10.21 -3.82 2.12
CA ALA A 203 -11.47 -3.09 2.11
C ALA A 203 -11.41 -1.78 2.93
N ALA A 204 -10.72 -1.79 4.08
CA ALA A 204 -10.48 -0.58 4.86
C ALA A 204 -9.63 0.44 4.11
N LEU A 205 -8.53 0.00 3.51
CA LEU A 205 -7.63 0.89 2.77
C LEU A 205 -8.27 1.44 1.49
N ILE A 206 -9.12 0.67 0.81
CA ILE A 206 -9.96 1.17 -0.30
C ILE A 206 -10.87 2.28 0.21
N ARG A 207 -11.62 2.04 1.30
CA ARG A 207 -12.53 3.05 1.86
C ARG A 207 -11.78 4.33 2.25
N TYR A 208 -10.59 4.18 2.81
CA TYR A 208 -9.77 5.30 3.27
C TYR A 208 -9.16 6.11 2.11
N PHE A 209 -8.46 5.45 1.19
CA PHE A 209 -7.72 6.14 0.12
C PHE A 209 -8.52 6.39 -1.16
N GLU A 210 -9.50 5.56 -1.49
CA GLU A 210 -10.34 5.69 -2.71
C GLU A 210 -11.73 6.29 -2.43
N GLY A 211 -12.10 6.45 -1.15
CA GLY A 211 -13.37 7.04 -0.72
C GLY A 211 -14.54 6.06 -0.69
N SER A 212 -15.76 6.60 -0.53
CA SER A 212 -16.99 5.79 -0.37
C SER A 212 -17.51 5.17 -1.67
N ALA A 213 -17.17 5.76 -2.81
CA ALA A 213 -17.58 5.33 -4.14
C ALA A 213 -16.34 5.24 -5.06
N PRO A 214 -15.48 4.21 -4.87
CA PRO A 214 -14.27 4.04 -5.66
C PRO A 214 -14.58 3.91 -7.16
N ARG A 215 -13.99 4.80 -7.96
CA ARG A 215 -14.34 4.98 -9.39
C ARG A 215 -14.11 3.76 -10.27
N HIS A 216 -13.20 2.87 -9.86
CA HIS A 216 -12.75 1.73 -10.66
C HIS A 216 -13.43 0.41 -10.29
N ARG A 217 -14.40 0.43 -9.38
CA ARG A 217 -15.08 -0.78 -8.87
C ARG A 217 -16.48 -0.87 -9.46
N SER A 218 -16.83 -2.00 -10.05
CA SER A 218 -18.19 -2.25 -10.54
C SER A 218 -19.18 -2.48 -9.38
N ASP A 219 -20.46 -2.25 -9.60
CA ASP A 219 -21.51 -2.53 -8.60
C ASP A 219 -21.53 -4.00 -8.16
N GLY A 220 -21.36 -4.92 -9.12
CA GLY A 220 -21.26 -6.35 -8.84
C GLY A 220 -20.07 -6.70 -7.96
N GLU A 221 -18.90 -6.11 -8.22
CA GLU A 221 -17.71 -6.29 -7.37
C GLU A 221 -17.95 -5.75 -5.95
N ARG A 222 -18.60 -4.58 -5.82
CA ARG A 222 -18.93 -3.99 -4.52
C ARG A 222 -19.89 -4.86 -3.73
N GLN A 223 -20.91 -5.40 -4.38
CA GLN A 223 -21.88 -6.30 -3.76
C GLN A 223 -21.24 -7.63 -3.34
N ALA A 224 -20.43 -8.24 -4.21
CA ALA A 224 -19.71 -9.47 -3.90
C ALA A 224 -18.75 -9.28 -2.72
N ARG A 225 -18.00 -8.18 -2.71
CA ARG A 225 -17.13 -7.81 -1.57
C ARG A 225 -17.96 -7.62 -0.29
N SER A 226 -19.10 -6.94 -0.37
CA SER A 226 -19.95 -6.69 0.79
C SER A 226 -20.42 -8.00 1.44
N ALA A 227 -20.92 -8.94 0.63
CA ALA A 227 -21.30 -10.28 1.09
C ALA A 227 -20.10 -11.03 1.71
N ARG A 228 -18.93 -10.92 1.08
CA ARG A 228 -17.70 -11.56 1.56
C ARG A 228 -17.24 -10.99 2.91
N LEU A 229 -17.27 -9.68 3.10
CA LEU A 229 -16.91 -9.02 4.35
C LEU A 229 -17.84 -9.43 5.49
N LEU A 230 -19.16 -9.53 5.23
CA LEU A 230 -20.12 -10.04 6.22
C LEU A 230 -19.81 -11.49 6.61
N ALA A 231 -19.47 -12.35 5.65
CA ALA A 231 -19.11 -13.73 5.92
C ALA A 231 -17.82 -13.81 6.77
N ILE A 232 -16.79 -13.02 6.45
CA ILE A 232 -15.54 -12.97 7.23
C ILE A 232 -15.79 -12.45 8.64
N GLN A 233 -16.56 -11.37 8.78
CA GLN A 233 -16.94 -10.79 10.07
C GLN A 233 -17.66 -11.82 10.93
N ALA A 234 -18.67 -12.49 10.38
CA ALA A 234 -19.45 -13.50 11.07
C ALA A 234 -18.61 -14.71 11.45
N ALA A 235 -17.76 -15.21 10.55
CA ALA A 235 -16.91 -16.37 10.84
C ALA A 235 -15.89 -16.09 11.95
N ASN A 236 -15.37 -14.86 12.04
CA ASN A 236 -14.35 -14.47 13.01
C ASN A 236 -14.90 -13.78 14.26
N HIS A 237 -16.22 -13.58 14.38
CA HIS A 237 -16.83 -12.75 15.44
C HIS A 237 -16.13 -11.39 15.60
N LEU A 238 -15.75 -10.79 14.46
CA LEU A 238 -14.95 -9.56 14.45
C LEU A 238 -15.82 -8.35 14.80
N VAL A 239 -15.45 -7.69 15.91
CA VAL A 239 -16.14 -6.48 16.37
C VAL A 239 -15.52 -5.23 15.74
N GLN A 240 -14.20 -5.12 15.80
CA GLN A 240 -13.46 -3.95 15.33
C GLN A 240 -12.00 -4.31 15.03
N TYR A 241 -11.33 -3.47 14.26
CA TYR A 241 -9.89 -3.59 14.04
C TYR A 241 -9.24 -2.24 13.83
N THR A 242 -7.97 -2.15 14.21
CA THR A 242 -7.15 -0.96 14.05
C THR A 242 -6.04 -1.24 13.06
N ILE A 243 -5.80 -0.31 12.13
CA ILE A 243 -4.66 -0.37 11.20
C ILE A 243 -3.68 0.73 11.56
N ASP A 244 -2.46 0.33 11.88
CA ASP A 244 -1.31 1.20 12.05
C ASP A 244 -0.46 1.18 10.77
N LEU A 245 -0.78 2.09 9.85
CA LEU A 245 -0.12 2.22 8.56
C LEU A 245 1.08 3.15 8.68
N ALA A 246 2.18 2.64 9.21
CA ALA A 246 3.51 3.19 9.05
C ALA A 246 4.25 2.43 7.93
N LEU A 247 5.14 3.09 7.19
CA LEU A 247 5.89 2.46 6.09
C LEU A 247 7.36 2.24 6.46
N PRO A 248 7.69 1.21 7.26
CA PRO A 248 9.08 0.93 7.60
C PRO A 248 9.89 0.66 6.32
N GLY A 249 11.15 1.13 6.29
CA GLY A 249 12.05 0.87 5.16
C GLY A 249 11.76 1.69 3.88
N CYS A 250 10.70 2.50 3.85
CA CYS A 250 10.38 3.34 2.69
C CYS A 250 11.18 4.66 2.63
N GLY A 251 12.06 4.94 3.58
CA GLY A 251 12.92 6.14 3.59
C GLY A 251 12.11 7.42 3.36
N HIS A 252 12.54 8.25 2.41
CA HIS A 252 11.85 9.51 2.10
C HIS A 252 10.54 9.35 1.31
N TYR A 253 10.07 8.11 1.10
CA TYR A 253 8.80 7.77 0.44
C TYR A 253 7.72 7.35 1.44
N GLN A 254 7.93 7.62 2.73
CA GLN A 254 7.03 7.22 3.81
C GLN A 254 5.71 8.01 3.87
N GLN A 255 5.62 9.17 3.22
CA GLN A 255 4.40 9.97 3.23
C GLN A 255 3.39 9.48 2.17
N LEU A 256 2.23 9.01 2.63
CA LEU A 256 1.10 8.66 1.76
C LEU A 256 0.01 9.72 1.81
N CYS A 257 -0.65 9.94 0.68
CA CYS A 257 -1.86 10.76 0.59
C CYS A 257 -2.83 10.21 -0.45
N SER A 258 -4.02 10.79 -0.57
CA SER A 258 -4.91 10.56 -1.71
C SER A 258 -5.73 11.81 -2.02
N ALA A 259 -6.76 11.69 -2.86
CA ALA A 259 -7.74 12.75 -3.03
C ALA A 259 -8.63 12.98 -1.79
N PHE A 260 -8.67 12.00 -0.87
CA PHE A 260 -9.55 12.01 0.31
C PHE A 260 -8.77 12.14 1.63
N VAL A 261 -7.45 11.94 1.59
CA VAL A 261 -6.60 11.84 2.77
C VAL A 261 -5.39 12.76 2.60
N THR A 262 -5.12 13.56 3.63
CA THR A 262 -3.94 14.45 3.69
C THR A 262 -2.64 13.65 3.82
N ALA A 263 -1.54 14.21 3.33
CA ALA A 263 -0.23 13.58 3.46
C ALA A 263 0.18 13.37 4.92
N ALA A 264 0.55 12.14 5.28
CA ALA A 264 1.11 11.82 6.58
C ALA A 264 2.12 10.66 6.46
N GLU A 265 3.07 10.60 7.39
CA GLU A 265 4.07 9.51 7.48
C GLU A 265 3.49 8.24 8.11
N ARG A 266 2.39 8.41 8.85
CA ARG A 266 1.70 7.35 9.57
C ARG A 266 0.21 7.64 9.57
N HIS A 267 -0.59 6.64 9.21
CA HIS A 267 -2.06 6.71 9.29
C HIS A 267 -2.55 5.68 10.30
N LEU A 268 -3.22 6.15 11.35
CA LEU A 268 -3.81 5.27 12.36
C LEU A 268 -5.33 5.25 12.16
N LEU A 269 -5.88 4.07 11.88
CA LEU A 269 -7.26 3.89 11.43
C LEU A 269 -8.04 3.00 12.39
N SER A 270 -9.21 3.45 12.84
CA SER A 270 -10.20 2.60 13.52
C SER A 270 -11.23 2.13 12.50
N CYS A 271 -11.46 0.82 12.44
CA CYS A 271 -12.29 0.19 11.42
C CYS A 271 -13.32 -0.76 12.04
N PHE A 272 -14.51 -0.80 11.47
CA PHE A 272 -15.54 -1.80 11.78
C PHE A 272 -16.42 -2.04 10.55
N ILE A 273 -17.22 -3.11 10.56
CA ILE A 273 -18.18 -3.40 9.49
C ILE A 273 -19.58 -2.98 9.92
N ALA A 274 -20.25 -2.21 9.07
CA ALA A 274 -21.67 -1.89 9.18
C ALA A 274 -22.32 -2.00 7.81
N ASP A 275 -23.47 -2.67 7.74
CA ASP A 275 -24.22 -2.90 6.50
C ASP A 275 -23.38 -3.51 5.38
N GLY A 276 -22.48 -4.42 5.76
CA GLY A 276 -21.54 -5.09 4.85
C GLY A 276 -20.51 -4.16 4.21
N GLN A 277 -20.30 -2.97 4.76
CA GLN A 277 -19.29 -2.01 4.34
C GLN A 277 -18.32 -1.75 5.48
N VAL A 278 -17.04 -1.53 5.15
CA VAL A 278 -16.08 -1.05 6.14
C VAL A 278 -16.35 0.43 6.41
N GLN A 279 -16.49 0.78 7.67
CA GLN A 279 -16.42 2.14 8.17
C GLN A 279 -15.02 2.39 8.70
N VAL A 280 -14.43 3.53 8.33
CA VAL A 280 -13.06 3.90 8.69
C VAL A 280 -13.05 5.30 9.28
N ALA A 281 -12.43 5.45 10.44
CA ALA A 281 -12.16 6.74 11.06
C ALA A 281 -10.66 6.91 11.29
N SER A 282 -10.11 8.06 10.89
CA SER A 282 -8.72 8.42 11.23
C SER A 282 -8.64 8.76 12.71
N MET A 283 -7.68 8.17 13.40
CA MET A 283 -7.39 8.47 14.80
C MET A 283 -6.28 9.51 14.89
N PRO A 284 -6.30 10.40 15.92
CA PRO A 284 -5.20 11.31 16.17
C PRO A 284 -3.95 10.50 16.54
N PHE A 285 -2.82 10.83 15.92
CA PHE A 285 -1.53 10.29 16.33
C PHE A 285 -1.00 11.14 17.48
N GLN A 286 -0.77 10.54 18.64
CA GLN A 286 0.02 11.16 19.70
C GLN A 286 1.46 10.69 19.54
N PRO A 287 2.42 11.57 19.18
CA PRO A 287 3.83 11.21 19.22
C PRO A 287 4.19 10.93 20.69
N GLY A 288 4.54 9.68 20.97
CA GLY A 288 5.07 9.24 22.26
C GLY A 288 6.53 9.64 22.45
#